data_AF-A0A7Y3F8Z5-F1
#
_entry.id   AF-A0A7Y3F8Z5-F1
#
_cell.length_a   1.000
_cell.length_b   1.000
_cell.length_c   1.000
_cell.angle_alpha   90.00
_cell.angle_beta   90.00
_cell.angle_gamma   90.00
#
_symmetry.space_group_name_H-M   'P 1'
#
loop_
_entity.id
_entity.type
_entity.pdbx_description
1 polymer ?
#
loop_
_entity_poly.entity_id
_entity_poly.type
_entity_poly.pdbx_seq_one_letter_code
_entity_poly.pdbx_strand_id
1 'polypeptide(L)'
;TVDYRGGPVWTAFRGTDGVLALHTVDELPAPGRVALSLVADDTLEEIVVRVARHGVEASSIETQPFGRSTVVQDPDGLPIQINEHAPD
;
A
#
# COMPACT_ATOMS: atom_id res chain seq x y z
N THR A 1 2.13 -18.43 -0.89
CA THR A 1 3.30 -18.83 -1.71
C THR A 1 3.12 -18.22 -3.08
N VAL A 2 3.99 -17.30 -3.50
CA VAL A 2 3.90 -16.67 -4.83
C VAL A 2 4.54 -17.65 -5.82
N ASP A 3 3.75 -18.11 -6.79
CA ASP A 3 4.19 -19.01 -7.86
C ASP A 3 4.76 -18.20 -9.02
N TYR A 4 5.99 -18.51 -9.44
CA TYR A 4 6.77 -17.76 -10.43
C TYR A 4 6.92 -18.57 -11.72
N ARG A 5 6.56 -17.99 -12.87
CA ARG A 5 6.96 -18.48 -14.21
C ARG A 5 7.26 -17.31 -15.14
N GLY A 6 8.41 -17.37 -15.80
CA GLY A 6 9.10 -16.25 -16.46
C GLY A 6 8.37 -15.54 -17.61
N GLY A 7 8.55 -14.22 -17.61
CA GLY A 7 8.03 -13.14 -18.48
C GLY A 7 8.36 -11.80 -17.78
N PRO A 8 8.32 -10.61 -18.43
CA PRO A 8 8.90 -9.35 -17.91
C PRO A 8 8.55 -9.17 -16.44
N VAL A 9 9.59 -9.09 -15.59
CA VAL A 9 9.55 -9.41 -14.16
C VAL A 9 8.45 -8.59 -13.48
N TRP A 10 7.31 -9.21 -13.24
CA TRP A 10 6.23 -8.61 -12.48
C TRP A 10 5.85 -9.52 -11.32
N THR A 11 5.57 -8.92 -10.17
CA THR A 11 5.16 -9.61 -8.95
C THR A 11 3.72 -9.22 -8.61
N ALA A 12 2.91 -10.19 -8.23
CA ALA A 12 1.49 -9.99 -7.92
C ALA A 12 1.23 -10.14 -6.42
N PHE A 13 0.52 -9.18 -5.83
CA PHE A 13 -0.07 -9.28 -4.50
C PHE A 13 -1.58 -9.44 -4.66
N ARG A 14 -2.11 -10.56 -4.17
CA ARG A 14 -3.55 -10.83 -4.19
C ARG A 14 -4.17 -10.30 -2.90
N GLY A 15 -5.10 -9.36 -3.03
CA GLY A 15 -6.02 -8.97 -1.96
C GLY A 15 -7.31 -9.78 -2.05
N THR A 16 -8.28 -9.43 -1.20
CA THR A 16 -9.60 -10.08 -1.16
C THR A 16 -10.37 -9.89 -2.47
N ASP A 17 -10.43 -8.65 -2.98
CA ASP A 17 -11.24 -8.29 -4.16
C ASP A 17 -10.42 -7.83 -5.38
N GLY A 18 -9.10 -8.04 -5.35
CA GLY A 18 -8.24 -7.51 -6.42
C GLY A 18 -6.80 -8.01 -6.39
N VAL A 19 -6.04 -7.56 -7.39
CA VAL A 19 -4.62 -7.86 -7.54
C VAL A 19 -3.85 -6.56 -7.76
N LEU A 20 -2.82 -6.34 -6.95
CA LEU A 20 -1.81 -5.32 -7.19
C LEU A 20 -0.61 -5.98 -7.90
N ALA A 21 -0.31 -5.52 -9.10
CA ALA A 21 0.84 -5.97 -9.88
C ALA A 21 1.94 -4.92 -9.83
N LEU A 22 3.16 -5.34 -9.50
CA LEU A 22 4.37 -4.52 -9.60
C LEU A 22 5.16 -4.97 -10.82
N HIS A 23 5.61 -4.02 -11.64
CA HIS A 23 6.47 -4.28 -12.80
C HIS A 23 7.85 -3.69 -12.56
N THR A 24 8.90 -4.44 -12.92
CA THR A 24 10.24 -3.85 -13.03
C THR A 24 10.31 -2.94 -14.25
N VAL A 25 10.87 -1.74 -14.06
CA VAL A 25 11.15 -0.77 -15.12
C VAL A 25 12.59 -0.30 -15.00
N ASP A 26 13.21 0.11 -16.12
CA ASP A 26 14.59 0.62 -16.12
C ASP A 26 14.68 2.04 -15.53
N GLU A 27 13.63 2.84 -15.72
CA GLU A 27 13.51 4.20 -15.19
C GLU A 27 12.14 4.39 -14.55
N LEU A 28 12.13 4.86 -13.30
CA LEU A 28 10.90 5.16 -12.58
C LEU A 28 10.28 6.45 -13.13
N PRO A 29 8.99 6.46 -13.50
CA PRO A 29 8.31 7.70 -13.80
C PRO A 29 8.20 8.55 -12.54
N ALA A 30 8.16 9.87 -12.70
CA ALA A 30 7.95 10.77 -11.58
C ALA A 30 6.65 10.40 -10.81
N PRO A 31 6.72 10.18 -9.48
CA PRO A 31 5.55 9.83 -8.69
C PRO A 31 4.54 10.97 -8.62
N GLY A 32 3.33 10.68 -8.15
CA GLY A 32 2.31 11.70 -7.84
C GLY A 32 1.35 12.06 -8.97
N ARG A 33 1.44 11.41 -10.14
CA ARG A 33 0.39 11.51 -11.18
C ARG A 33 -0.82 10.61 -10.88
N VAL A 34 -0.58 9.50 -10.21
CA VAL A 34 -1.57 8.53 -9.76
C VAL A 34 -1.23 8.17 -8.32
N ALA A 35 -2.26 8.04 -7.47
CA ALA A 35 -2.12 7.59 -6.09
C ALA A 35 -2.68 6.17 -5.95
N LEU A 36 -2.00 5.34 -5.15
CA LEU A 36 -2.50 4.04 -4.75
C LEU A 36 -3.15 4.16 -3.37
N SER A 37 -4.37 3.64 -3.25
CA SER A 37 -5.14 3.62 -2.01
C SER A 37 -5.60 2.21 -1.73
N LEU A 38 -5.33 1.71 -0.53
CA LEU A 38 -5.67 0.37 -0.07
C LEU A 38 -6.61 0.47 1.13
N VAL A 39 -7.44 -0.55 1.31
CA VAL A 39 -8.30 -0.68 2.49
C VAL A 39 -7.72 -1.77 3.38
N ALA A 40 -7.60 -1.48 4.68
CA ALA A 40 -7.17 -2.42 5.69
C ALA A 40 -8.37 -3.05 6.39
N ASP A 41 -8.29 -4.36 6.62
CA ASP A 41 -9.22 -5.09 7.48
C ASP A 41 -8.83 -4.96 8.97
N ASP A 42 -7.54 -4.78 9.25
CA ASP A 42 -6.99 -4.50 10.58
C ASP A 42 -7.09 -3.00 10.92
N THR A 43 -6.98 -2.67 12.21
CA THR A 43 -6.94 -1.25 12.64
C THR A 43 -5.68 -0.54 12.13
N LEU A 44 -5.76 0.76 11.85
CA LEU A 44 -4.58 1.52 11.39
C LEU A 44 -3.43 1.51 12.39
N GLU A 45 -3.72 1.45 13.70
CA GLU A 45 -2.72 1.29 14.75
C GLU A 45 -1.90 0.00 14.58
N GLU A 46 -2.58 -1.13 14.30
CA GLU A 46 -1.91 -2.40 14.04
C GLU A 46 -1.09 -2.36 12.75
N ILE A 47 -1.62 -1.72 11.71
CA ILE A 47 -0.89 -1.47 10.46
C ILE A 47 0.39 -0.69 10.72
N VAL A 48 0.31 0.45 11.43
CA VAL A 48 1.45 1.33 11.74
C VAL A 48 2.54 0.55 12.49
N VAL A 49 2.16 -0.23 13.51
CA VAL A 49 3.10 -1.07 14.25
C VAL A 49 3.73 -2.13 13.34
N ARG A 50 2.94 -2.74 12.45
CA ARG A 50 3.41 -3.78 11.53
C ARG A 50 4.42 -3.23 10.52
N VAL A 51 4.14 -2.10 9.88
CA VAL A 51 5.04 -1.51 8.88
C VAL A 51 6.33 -0.98 9.52
N ALA A 52 6.26 -0.43 10.74
CA ALA A 52 7.43 0.01 11.50
C ALA A 52 8.42 -1.12 11.80
N ARG A 53 7.93 -2.34 12.06
CA ARG A 53 8.79 -3.54 12.25
C ARG A 53 9.58 -3.91 11.00
N HIS A 54 9.18 -3.42 9.83
CA HIS A 54 9.86 -3.59 8.56
C HIS A 54 10.64 -2.34 8.12
N GLY A 55 10.81 -1.35 9.01
CA GLY A 55 11.54 -0.11 8.72
C GLY A 55 10.79 0.87 7.83
N VAL A 56 9.46 0.71 7.70
CA VAL A 56 8.60 1.63 6.95
C VAL A 56 7.89 2.55 7.93
N GLU A 57 8.08 3.85 7.78
CA GLU A 57 7.40 4.87 8.57
C GLU A 57 6.03 5.21 7.97
N ALA A 58 5.04 5.37 8.85
CA ALA A 58 3.70 5.81 8.48
C ALA A 58 3.48 7.24 8.98
N SER A 59 2.68 8.02 8.26
CA SER A 59 2.22 9.33 8.70
C SER A 59 1.34 9.22 9.95
N SER A 60 1.01 10.37 10.55
CA SER A 60 -0.10 10.44 11.50
C SER A 60 -1.36 9.82 10.91
N ILE A 61 -2.15 9.19 11.78
CA ILE A 61 -3.48 8.72 11.41
C ILE A 61 -4.41 9.94 11.43
N GLU A 62 -5.06 10.18 10.30
CA GLU A 62 -5.98 11.28 10.09
C GLU A 62 -7.42 10.76 10.08
N THR A 63 -8.32 11.46 10.77
CA THR A 63 -9.77 11.18 10.75
C THR A 63 -10.44 11.94 9.61
N GLN A 64 -11.31 11.26 8.88
CA GLN A 64 -12.06 11.79 7.74
C GLN A 64 -13.57 11.52 7.91
N PRO A 65 -14.44 12.21 7.14
CA PRO A 65 -15.87 11.99 7.20
C PRO A 65 -16.34 10.55 6.91
N PHE A 66 -15.48 9.73 6.28
CA PHE A 66 -15.80 8.39 5.80
C PHE A 66 -14.87 7.30 6.37
N GLY A 67 -14.10 7.62 7.42
CA GLY A 67 -13.18 6.68 8.04
C GLY A 67 -11.90 7.34 8.53
N ARG A 68 -10.82 6.57 8.56
CA ARG A 68 -9.49 7.04 8.95
C ARG A 68 -8.48 6.64 7.89
N SER A 69 -7.37 7.35 7.81
CA SER A 69 -6.27 6.94 6.95
C SER A 69 -4.89 7.25 7.51
N THR A 70 -3.89 6.52 7.06
CA THR A 70 -2.47 6.87 7.16
C THR A 70 -1.80 6.72 5.80
N VAL A 71 -0.62 7.29 5.62
CA VAL A 71 0.17 7.18 4.39
C VAL A 71 1.54 6.58 4.72
N VAL A 72 1.96 5.62 3.90
CA VAL A 72 3.34 5.10 3.89
C VAL A 72 4.01 5.46 2.57
N GLN A 73 5.34 5.48 2.56
CA GLN A 73 6.11 5.54 1.32
C GLN A 73 6.73 4.19 1.03
N ASP A 74 6.63 3.73 -0.21
CA ASP A 74 7.40 2.57 -0.66
C ASP A 74 8.87 2.96 -0.93
N PRO A 75 9.76 1.98 -1.16
CA PRO A 75 11.18 2.27 -1.45
C PRO A 75 11.42 3.10 -2.72
N ASP A 76 10.47 3.14 -3.66
CA ASP A 76 10.54 3.90 -4.91
C ASP A 76 9.97 5.33 -4.74
N GLY A 77 9.50 5.67 -3.53
CA GLY A 77 8.96 6.98 -3.18
C GLY A 77 7.48 7.17 -3.51
N LEU A 78 6.75 6.11 -3.89
CA LEU A 78 5.32 6.17 -4.12
C LEU A 78 4.58 6.32 -2.78
N PRO A 79 3.77 7.39 -2.58
CA PRO A 79 2.89 7.47 -1.44
C PRO A 79 1.72 6.49 -1.61
N ILE A 80 1.52 5.62 -0.62
CA ILE A 80 0.43 4.65 -0.55
C ILE A 80 -0.46 5.02 0.63
N GLN A 81 -1.72 5.37 0.34
CA GLN A 81 -2.72 5.63 1.37
C GLN A 81 -3.34 4.30 1.83
N ILE A 82 -3.47 4.14 3.15
CA ILE A 82 -4.12 2.99 3.78
C ILE A 82 -5.32 3.52 4.54
N ASN A 83 -6.49 2.96 4.25
CA ASN A 83 -7.77 3.40 4.81
C ASN A 83 -8.35 2.35 5.73
N GLU A 84 -8.99 2.81 6.79
CA GLU A 84 -9.87 2.03 7.65
C GLU A 84 -11.27 2.62 7.50
N HIS A 85 -12.22 1.81 7.05
CA HIS A 85 -13.61 2.25 6.94
C HIS A 85 -14.21 2.48 8.32
N ALA A 86 -15.03 3.53 8.45
CA ALA A 86 -15.91 3.61 9.60
C ALA A 86 -16.84 2.39 9.58
N PRO A 87 -17.07 1.70 10.70
CA PRO A 87 -18.09 0.67 10.76
C PRO A 87 -19.45 1.29 10.39
N ASP A 88 -20.22 0.55 9.60
CA ASP A 88 -21.58 0.93 9.15
C ASP A 88 -22.52 1.26 10.31
#